data_AF-A0A1S1JCV1-F1
#
_entry.id   AF-A0A1S1JCV1-F1
#
_cell.length_a   1.000
_cell.length_b   1.000
_cell.length_c   1.000
_cell.angle_alpha   90.00
_cell.angle_beta   90.00
_cell.angle_gamma   90.00
#
_symmetry.space_group_name_H-M   'P 1'
#
loop_
_entity.id
_entity.type
_entity.pdbx_description
1 polymer ?
#
loop_
_entity_poly.entity_id
_entity_poly.type
_entity_poly.pdbx_seq_one_letter_code
_entity_poly.pdbx_strand_id
1 'polypeptide(L)'
;MNLGIFKDFWDGHPNHLPFLSLVELTSDESQSFNLKLSFSKLEAILETNSEQKISDGIRLLLEQENWRAHLVASVSLLLISQAKRDRLINLYWERLSRGSWVSPQILTSLSRCDTSFNTKGEKILTEGFTINYASLSSIDHHVLRGGVPTTVSEKKIIAAVNYLLNNIINDNDDNYDNDSGGSIAKNWKEKLTELIKENRVKLAYF
;
A
#
# COMPACT_ATOMS: atom_id res chain seq x y z
N MET A 1 -18.37 7.62 -1.54
CA MET A 1 -16.92 7.53 -1.82
C MET A 1 -16.74 7.64 -3.33
N ASN A 2 -16.03 8.65 -3.84
CA ASN A 2 -15.71 8.73 -5.27
C ASN A 2 -14.38 8.01 -5.51
N LEU A 3 -14.42 6.88 -6.21
CA LEU A 3 -13.24 6.05 -6.51
C LEU A 3 -12.85 6.08 -7.99
N GLY A 4 -13.51 6.92 -8.79
CA GLY A 4 -13.31 6.97 -10.24
C GLY A 4 -13.47 5.59 -10.89
N ILE A 5 -12.48 5.21 -11.71
CA ILE A 5 -12.46 3.92 -12.42
C ILE A 5 -12.31 2.70 -11.50
N PHE A 6 -11.91 2.89 -10.25
CA PHE A 6 -11.71 1.80 -9.28
C PHE A 6 -12.98 1.45 -8.51
N LYS A 7 -14.11 2.15 -8.74
CA LYS A 7 -15.37 1.85 -8.04
C LYS A 7 -15.80 0.38 -8.20
N ASP A 8 -15.58 -0.18 -9.39
CA ASP A 8 -16.00 -1.54 -9.77
C ASP A 8 -15.01 -2.60 -9.25
N PHE A 9 -13.90 -2.18 -8.63
CA PHE A 9 -12.99 -3.11 -7.97
C PHE A 9 -13.64 -3.79 -6.76
N TRP A 10 -14.50 -3.10 -6.02
CA TRP A 10 -15.16 -3.69 -4.86
C TRP A 10 -16.30 -4.61 -5.28
N ASP A 11 -17.20 -4.20 -6.18
CA ASP A 11 -18.25 -5.08 -6.74
C ASP A 11 -19.03 -5.89 -5.68
N GLY A 12 -19.27 -5.29 -4.50
CA GLY A 12 -19.91 -5.96 -3.35
C GLY A 12 -19.02 -6.94 -2.57
N HIS A 13 -17.77 -7.15 -2.98
CA HIS A 13 -16.80 -8.08 -2.40
C HIS A 13 -15.56 -7.38 -1.82
N PRO A 14 -14.92 -7.95 -0.78
CA PRO A 14 -13.74 -7.35 -0.17
C PRO A 14 -12.44 -7.71 -0.92
N ASN A 15 -12.40 -7.45 -2.25
CA ASN A 15 -11.26 -7.75 -3.13
C ASN A 15 -9.93 -7.08 -2.72
N HIS A 16 -9.95 -6.12 -1.80
CA HIS A 16 -8.74 -5.50 -1.27
C HIS A 16 -8.05 -6.34 -0.17
N LEU A 17 -8.78 -7.25 0.50
CA LEU A 17 -8.23 -8.01 1.63
C LEU A 17 -7.06 -8.92 1.24
N PRO A 18 -7.08 -9.63 0.10
CA PRO A 18 -5.93 -10.42 -0.32
C PRO A 18 -4.65 -9.59 -0.48
N PHE A 19 -4.76 -8.29 -0.80
CA PHE A 19 -3.60 -7.41 -0.93
C PHE A 19 -2.94 -7.03 0.39
N LEU A 20 -3.58 -7.30 1.54
CA LEU A 20 -3.03 -6.95 2.86
C LEU A 20 -1.74 -7.73 3.16
N SER A 21 -1.73 -9.03 2.85
CA SER A 21 -0.61 -9.95 3.06
C SER A 21 -0.04 -10.55 1.78
N LEU A 22 -0.72 -10.38 0.63
CA LEU A 22 -0.39 -11.05 -0.63
C LEU A 22 -0.35 -12.59 -0.51
N VAL A 23 -1.19 -13.13 0.37
CA VAL A 23 -1.33 -14.57 0.58
C VAL A 23 -2.67 -15.04 0.05
N GLU A 24 -2.70 -16.24 -0.53
CA GLU A 24 -3.96 -16.90 -0.84
C GLU A 24 -4.70 -17.24 0.44
N LEU A 25 -5.88 -16.64 0.63
CA LEU A 25 -6.79 -17.07 1.69
C LEU A 25 -7.17 -18.53 1.36
N THR A 26 -6.86 -19.45 2.27
CA THR A 26 -6.86 -20.89 1.97
C THR A 26 -8.22 -21.44 1.53
N SER A 27 -8.15 -22.12 0.37
CA SER A 27 -8.75 -23.41 -0.01
C SER A 27 -10.23 -23.54 -0.38
N ASP A 28 -10.98 -22.46 -0.56
CA ASP A 28 -12.30 -22.61 -1.18
C ASP A 28 -12.33 -21.86 -2.52
N GLU A 29 -12.23 -22.61 -3.63
CA GLU A 29 -12.42 -22.09 -5.00
C GLU A 29 -13.80 -21.45 -5.19
N SER A 30 -14.74 -21.66 -4.25
CA SER A 30 -16.04 -21.00 -4.21
C SER A 30 -16.03 -19.59 -3.61
N GLN A 31 -14.90 -19.09 -3.08
CA GLN A 31 -14.83 -17.71 -2.59
C GLN A 31 -15.00 -16.73 -3.75
N SER A 32 -15.95 -15.80 -3.57
CA SER A 32 -16.24 -14.70 -4.48
C SER A 32 -15.07 -13.69 -4.65
N PHE A 33 -14.00 -13.84 -3.86
CA PHE A 33 -12.77 -13.07 -3.94
C PHE A 33 -11.58 -13.91 -3.46
N ASN A 34 -10.44 -13.78 -4.13
CA ASN A 34 -9.14 -14.32 -3.72
C ASN A 34 -8.03 -13.45 -4.35
N LEU A 35 -6.76 -13.77 -4.09
CA LEU A 35 -5.66 -12.94 -4.58
C LEU A 35 -5.63 -12.91 -6.11
N LYS A 36 -5.81 -14.07 -6.75
CA LYS A 36 -5.87 -14.18 -8.22
C LYS A 36 -6.98 -13.30 -8.81
N LEU A 37 -8.22 -13.44 -8.32
CA LEU A 37 -9.36 -12.65 -8.77
C LEU A 37 -9.16 -11.15 -8.53
N SER A 38 -8.55 -10.79 -7.40
CA SER A 38 -8.26 -9.39 -7.05
C SER A 38 -7.24 -8.78 -8.00
N PHE A 39 -6.16 -9.51 -8.33
CA PHE A 39 -5.23 -9.08 -9.37
C PHE A 39 -5.90 -8.97 -10.74
N SER A 40 -6.63 -10.00 -11.18
CA SER A 40 -7.29 -9.98 -12.49
C SER A 40 -8.29 -8.83 -12.63
N LYS A 41 -9.06 -8.51 -11.57
CA LYS A 41 -9.96 -7.34 -11.57
C LYS A 41 -9.17 -6.04 -11.67
N LEU A 42 -8.07 -5.91 -10.92
CA LEU A 42 -7.26 -4.70 -10.93
C LEU A 42 -6.56 -4.49 -12.28
N GLU A 43 -5.95 -5.53 -12.83
CA GLU A 43 -5.31 -5.52 -14.16
C GLU A 43 -6.32 -5.12 -15.24
N ALA A 44 -7.53 -5.72 -15.25
CA ALA A 44 -8.57 -5.35 -16.20
C ALA A 44 -8.96 -3.86 -16.12
N ILE A 45 -9.05 -3.28 -14.91
CA ILE A 45 -9.30 -1.84 -14.75
C ILE A 45 -8.15 -1.01 -15.36
N LEU A 46 -6.90 -1.42 -15.11
CA LEU A 46 -5.72 -0.70 -15.58
C LEU A 46 -5.49 -0.85 -17.10
N GLU A 47 -5.89 -1.96 -17.71
CA GLU A 47 -5.73 -2.22 -19.15
C GLU A 47 -6.82 -1.54 -19.99
N THR A 48 -8.04 -1.45 -19.47
CA THR A 48 -9.21 -0.94 -20.23
C THR A 48 -9.37 0.58 -20.17
N ASN A 49 -8.59 1.27 -19.34
CA ASN A 49 -8.70 2.71 -19.13
C ASN A 49 -7.48 3.48 -19.65
N SER A 50 -7.72 4.70 -20.13
CA SER A 50 -6.65 5.63 -20.54
C SER A 50 -5.73 5.99 -19.38
N GLU A 51 -4.48 6.34 -19.67
CA GLU A 51 -3.49 6.74 -18.65
C GLU A 51 -3.95 7.87 -17.73
N GLN A 52 -4.64 8.86 -18.29
CA GLN A 52 -5.17 10.00 -17.52
C GLN A 52 -6.19 9.52 -16.49
N LYS A 53 -7.17 8.69 -16.91
CA LYS A 53 -8.17 8.09 -16.00
C LYS A 53 -7.56 7.24 -14.90
N ILE A 54 -6.50 6.48 -15.21
CA ILE A 54 -5.77 5.70 -14.21
C ILE A 54 -5.12 6.62 -13.19
N SER A 55 -4.44 7.66 -13.65
CA SER A 55 -3.76 8.64 -12.80
C SER A 55 -4.75 9.36 -11.88
N ASP A 56 -5.87 9.83 -12.43
CA ASP A 56 -6.95 10.46 -11.67
C ASP A 56 -7.60 9.49 -10.68
N GLY A 57 -7.81 8.22 -11.07
CA GLY A 57 -8.34 7.20 -10.19
C GLY A 57 -7.41 6.88 -9.02
N ILE A 58 -6.10 6.76 -9.26
CA ILE A 58 -5.10 6.53 -8.20
C ILE A 58 -5.05 7.72 -7.26
N ARG A 59 -5.10 8.95 -7.77
CA ARG A 59 -5.22 10.16 -6.94
C ARG A 59 -6.44 10.09 -6.03
N LEU A 60 -7.62 9.75 -6.59
CA LEU A 60 -8.85 9.59 -5.80
C LEU A 60 -8.74 8.50 -4.73
N LEU A 61 -8.05 7.40 -4.99
CA LEU A 61 -7.79 6.34 -4.00
C LEU A 61 -6.93 6.85 -2.84
N LEU A 62 -5.86 7.60 -3.13
CA LEU A 62 -4.94 8.16 -2.14
C LEU A 62 -5.58 9.33 -1.36
N GLU A 63 -6.52 10.05 -1.94
CA GLU A 63 -7.25 11.12 -1.25
C GLU A 63 -8.20 10.60 -0.17
N GLN A 64 -8.63 9.34 -0.26
CA GLN A 64 -9.50 8.73 0.75
C GLN A 64 -8.82 8.68 2.13
N GLU A 65 -9.62 8.65 3.19
CA GLU A 65 -9.11 8.37 4.54
C GLU A 65 -9.09 6.86 4.83
N ASN A 66 -9.81 6.07 4.02
CA ASN A 66 -9.94 4.63 4.18
C ASN A 66 -8.69 3.90 3.67
N TRP A 67 -7.95 3.24 4.57
CA TRP A 67 -6.74 2.48 4.24
C TRP A 67 -6.92 1.43 3.14
N ARG A 68 -8.14 0.92 2.96
CA ARG A 68 -8.47 -0.08 1.92
C ARG A 68 -8.21 0.46 0.52
N ALA A 69 -8.50 1.74 0.29
CA ALA A 69 -8.21 2.40 -0.98
C ALA A 69 -6.70 2.53 -1.20
N HIS A 70 -5.94 2.78 -0.14
CA HIS A 70 -4.48 2.89 -0.21
C HIS A 70 -3.82 1.55 -0.58
N LEU A 71 -4.36 0.41 -0.14
CA LEU A 71 -3.86 -0.90 -0.60
C LEU A 71 -4.03 -1.07 -2.11
N VAL A 72 -5.21 -0.76 -2.64
CA VAL A 72 -5.49 -0.85 -4.07
C VAL A 72 -4.58 0.09 -4.85
N ALA A 73 -4.34 1.30 -4.35
CA ALA A 73 -3.37 2.23 -4.92
C ALA A 73 -1.95 1.64 -4.94
N SER A 74 -1.45 1.14 -3.80
CA SER A 74 -0.11 0.53 -3.69
C SER A 74 0.12 -0.58 -4.71
N VAL A 75 -0.84 -1.49 -4.86
CA VAL A 75 -0.75 -2.54 -5.89
C VAL A 75 -0.83 -1.96 -7.29
N SER A 76 -1.68 -0.96 -7.53
CA SER A 76 -1.75 -0.28 -8.83
C SER A 76 -0.41 0.35 -9.23
N LEU A 77 0.33 0.95 -8.29
CA LEU A 77 1.66 1.53 -8.55
C LEU A 77 2.66 0.49 -9.09
N LEU A 78 2.59 -0.74 -8.58
CA LEU A 78 3.43 -1.85 -9.02
C LEU A 78 3.10 -2.30 -10.45
N LEU A 79 1.82 -2.25 -10.84
CA LEU A 79 1.33 -2.79 -12.11
C LEU A 79 1.41 -1.79 -13.28
N ILE A 80 1.51 -0.48 -13.02
CA ILE A 80 1.63 0.54 -14.07
C ILE A 80 3.07 0.78 -14.52
N SER A 81 3.25 1.31 -15.74
CA SER A 81 4.57 1.58 -16.34
C SER A 81 5.38 2.66 -15.60
N GLN A 82 6.71 2.65 -15.76
CA GLN A 82 7.60 3.60 -15.08
C GLN A 82 7.24 5.07 -15.35
N ALA A 83 6.97 5.44 -16.61
CA ALA A 83 6.55 6.79 -16.97
C ALA A 83 5.28 7.27 -16.22
N LYS A 84 4.37 6.35 -15.86
CA LYS A 84 3.20 6.64 -15.03
C LYS A 84 3.56 6.76 -13.56
N ARG A 85 4.42 5.87 -13.05
CA ARG A 85 4.91 5.90 -11.66
C ARG A 85 5.54 7.24 -11.34
N ASP A 86 6.40 7.76 -12.21
CA ASP A 86 7.12 9.03 -12.01
C ASP A 86 6.16 10.22 -11.76
N ARG A 87 4.97 10.20 -12.37
CA ARG A 87 3.94 11.23 -12.18
C ARG A 87 3.14 11.09 -10.89
N LEU A 88 3.14 9.90 -10.29
CA LEU A 88 2.26 9.55 -9.17
C LEU A 88 3.02 9.35 -7.84
N ILE A 89 4.32 9.05 -7.89
CA ILE A 89 5.16 8.77 -6.70
C ILE A 89 4.97 9.82 -5.60
N ASN A 90 4.95 11.10 -5.94
CA ASN A 90 4.80 12.17 -4.95
C ASN A 90 3.46 12.10 -4.19
N LEU A 91 2.39 11.62 -4.82
CA LEU A 91 1.09 11.43 -4.16
C LEU A 91 1.14 10.34 -3.07
N TYR A 92 1.96 9.31 -3.25
CA TYR A 92 2.15 8.26 -2.24
C TYR A 92 2.94 8.77 -1.03
N TRP A 93 3.96 9.59 -1.27
CA TRP A 93 4.69 10.26 -0.19
C TRP A 93 3.83 11.26 0.58
N GLU A 94 3.00 12.03 -0.14
CA GLU A 94 2.00 12.91 0.46
C GLU A 94 1.01 12.09 1.31
N ARG A 95 0.55 10.95 0.78
CA ARG A 95 -0.36 10.06 1.51
C ARG A 95 0.25 9.53 2.81
N LEU A 96 1.53 9.13 2.78
CA LEU A 96 2.25 8.72 3.98
C LEU A 96 2.28 9.85 5.02
N SER A 97 2.53 11.08 4.56
CA SER A 97 2.56 12.27 5.43
C SER A 97 1.20 12.61 6.03
N ARG A 98 0.10 12.17 5.41
CA ARG A 98 -1.26 12.25 5.96
C ARG A 98 -1.69 10.98 6.72
N GLY A 99 -0.80 10.00 6.82
CA GLY A 99 -1.00 8.73 7.49
C GLY A 99 -1.83 7.72 6.71
N SER A 100 -1.55 6.44 6.99
CA SER A 100 -2.25 5.28 6.43
C SER A 100 -1.95 4.06 7.30
N TRP A 101 -2.97 3.25 7.61
CA TRP A 101 -2.75 1.99 8.34
C TRP A 101 -1.82 1.03 7.60
N VAL A 102 -1.86 1.09 6.27
CA VAL A 102 -1.05 0.25 5.35
C VAL A 102 0.19 0.99 4.83
N SER A 103 0.76 1.87 5.66
CA SER A 103 2.01 2.57 5.35
C SER A 103 3.17 1.62 4.98
N PRO A 104 3.35 0.42 5.58
CA PRO A 104 4.41 -0.49 5.15
C PRO A 104 4.21 -0.97 3.71
N GLN A 105 2.98 -1.28 3.29
CA GLN A 105 2.68 -1.71 1.92
C GLN A 105 2.93 -0.58 0.90
N ILE A 106 2.58 0.67 1.27
CA ILE A 106 2.92 1.85 0.46
C ILE A 106 4.44 1.97 0.31
N LEU A 107 5.18 1.88 1.42
CA LEU A 107 6.65 1.99 1.43
C LEU A 107 7.32 0.86 0.64
N THR A 108 6.85 -0.38 0.77
CA THR A 108 7.37 -1.49 -0.03
C THR A 108 7.12 -1.27 -1.52
N SER A 109 5.95 -0.73 -1.89
CA SER A 109 5.67 -0.37 -3.29
C SER A 109 6.62 0.74 -3.78
N LEU A 110 6.79 1.81 -2.98
CA LEU A 110 7.72 2.89 -3.28
C LEU A 110 9.18 2.42 -3.41
N SER A 111 9.64 1.51 -2.54
CA SER A 111 11.00 0.97 -2.61
C SER A 111 11.35 0.26 -3.92
N ARG A 112 10.32 -0.19 -4.66
CA ARG A 112 10.50 -0.81 -5.98
C ARG A 112 10.30 0.15 -7.14
N CYS A 113 9.57 1.24 -6.92
CA CYS A 113 9.05 2.12 -7.98
C CYS A 113 9.72 3.50 -8.01
N ASP A 114 10.18 4.00 -6.88
CA ASP A 114 10.80 5.32 -6.74
C ASP A 114 12.32 5.22 -6.71
N THR A 115 12.98 5.77 -7.73
CA THR A 115 14.45 5.83 -7.81
C THR A 115 15.09 6.66 -6.71
N SER A 116 14.33 7.56 -6.08
CA SER A 116 14.75 8.39 -4.95
C SER A 116 14.44 7.79 -3.58
N PHE A 117 13.91 6.55 -3.52
CA PHE A 117 13.49 5.92 -2.27
C PHE A 117 14.62 5.89 -1.23
N ASN A 118 15.84 5.51 -1.63
CA ASN A 118 16.97 5.41 -0.69
C ASN A 118 17.27 6.75 -0.01
N THR A 119 17.40 7.83 -0.79
CA THR A 119 17.65 9.18 -0.24
C THR A 119 16.53 9.65 0.68
N LYS A 120 15.26 9.43 0.30
CA LYS A 120 14.12 9.80 1.14
C LYS A 120 14.04 8.94 2.41
N GLY A 121 14.33 7.65 2.31
CA GLY A 121 14.34 6.73 3.43
C GLY A 121 15.46 7.06 4.42
N GLU A 122 16.67 7.36 3.96
CA GLU A 122 17.78 7.81 4.82
C GLU A 122 17.40 9.10 5.58
N LYS A 123 16.73 10.03 4.90
CA LYS A 123 16.19 11.24 5.54
C LYS A 123 15.19 10.90 6.64
N ILE A 124 14.28 9.95 6.41
CA ILE A 124 13.32 9.47 7.42
C ILE A 124 14.03 8.86 8.62
N LEU A 125 15.08 8.06 8.41
CA LEU A 125 15.81 7.43 9.51
C LEU A 125 16.63 8.42 10.34
N THR A 126 17.08 9.52 9.73
CA THR A 126 17.93 10.52 10.39
C THR A 126 17.13 11.65 11.04
N GLU A 127 16.08 12.13 10.37
CA GLU A 127 15.27 13.27 10.83
C GLU A 127 13.94 12.83 11.49
N GLY A 128 13.58 11.56 11.39
CA GLY A 128 12.27 11.04 11.78
C GLY A 128 11.19 11.26 10.71
N PHE A 129 9.94 10.99 11.07
CA PHE A 129 8.79 11.20 10.19
C PHE A 129 7.62 11.73 10.98
N THR A 130 6.91 12.72 10.42
CA THR A 130 5.75 13.34 11.07
C THR A 130 4.50 13.11 10.24
N ILE A 131 3.44 12.61 10.89
CA ILE A 131 2.14 12.42 10.25
C ILE A 131 1.19 13.56 10.63
N ASN A 132 0.71 14.26 9.60
CA ASN A 132 -0.31 15.30 9.68
C ASN A 132 -1.70 14.70 9.45
N TYR A 133 -2.24 14.03 10.46
CA TYR A 133 -3.58 13.49 10.41
C TYR A 133 -4.64 14.61 10.39
N ALA A 134 -5.61 14.51 9.47
CA ALA A 134 -6.82 15.34 9.58
C ALA A 134 -7.59 14.97 10.86
N SER A 135 -8.17 15.95 11.55
CA SER A 135 -8.98 15.72 12.74
C SER A 135 -10.19 14.86 12.40
N LEU A 136 -10.31 13.69 13.03
CA LEU A 136 -11.45 12.76 12.92
C LEU A 136 -11.95 12.41 14.32
N SER A 137 -13.20 11.98 14.43
CA SER A 137 -13.69 11.35 15.66
C SER A 137 -12.88 10.07 15.96
N SER A 138 -12.78 9.65 17.21
CA SER A 138 -12.05 8.42 17.57
C SER A 138 -12.62 7.17 16.88
N ILE A 139 -13.94 7.14 16.64
CA ILE A 139 -14.62 6.05 15.92
C ILE A 139 -14.22 6.08 14.44
N ASP A 140 -14.31 7.23 13.78
CA ASP A 140 -13.93 7.36 12.37
C ASP A 140 -12.43 7.10 12.17
N HIS A 141 -11.60 7.53 13.11
CA HIS A 141 -10.18 7.21 13.12
C HIS A 141 -9.97 5.69 13.16
N HIS A 142 -10.61 4.99 14.11
CA HIS A 142 -10.47 3.54 14.24
C HIS A 142 -10.92 2.80 12.98
N VAL A 143 -12.07 3.19 12.39
CA VAL A 143 -12.66 2.51 11.23
C VAL A 143 -11.88 2.79 9.93
N LEU A 144 -11.44 4.03 9.71
CA LEU A 144 -10.84 4.47 8.45
C LEU A 144 -9.32 4.33 8.44
N ARG A 145 -8.66 4.56 9.58
CA ARG A 145 -7.19 4.60 9.73
C ARG A 145 -6.64 3.48 10.63
N GLY A 146 -7.51 2.61 11.13
CA GLY A 146 -7.15 1.59 12.12
C GLY A 146 -7.09 2.16 13.54
N GLY A 147 -7.14 1.29 14.54
CA GLY A 147 -7.17 1.66 15.95
C GLY A 147 -5.86 2.18 16.54
N VAL A 148 -4.97 2.72 15.71
CA VAL A 148 -3.57 2.95 16.06
C VAL A 148 -3.33 4.43 16.36
N PRO A 149 -2.75 4.79 17.52
CA PRO A 149 -2.35 6.17 17.80
C PRO A 149 -1.35 6.73 16.78
N THR A 150 -1.27 8.06 16.66
CA THR A 150 -0.40 8.74 15.69
C THR A 150 1.08 8.42 15.88
N THR A 151 1.57 8.46 17.12
CA THR A 151 2.96 8.16 17.45
C THR A 151 3.37 6.74 17.06
N VAL A 152 2.45 5.79 17.14
CA VAL A 152 2.66 4.40 16.71
C VAL A 152 2.72 4.32 15.17
N SER A 153 1.92 5.13 14.46
CA SER A 153 1.95 5.18 13.00
C SER A 153 3.28 5.70 12.44
N GLU A 154 3.92 6.65 13.13
CA GLU A 154 5.24 7.20 12.75
C GLU A 154 6.36 6.17 12.97
N LYS A 155 6.36 5.49 14.12
CA LYS A 155 7.32 4.41 14.41
C LYS A 155 7.20 3.26 13.40
N LYS A 156 5.98 2.89 13.03
CA LYS A 156 5.70 1.91 11.97
C LYS A 156 6.34 2.27 10.63
N ILE A 157 6.31 3.55 10.24
CA ILE A 157 6.97 4.04 9.02
C ILE A 157 8.49 3.91 9.14
N ILE A 158 9.06 4.34 10.26
CA ILE A 158 10.51 4.26 10.50
C ILE A 158 10.99 2.81 10.47
N ALA A 159 10.26 1.89 11.11
CA ALA A 159 10.59 0.47 11.12
C ALA A 159 10.53 -0.16 9.72
N ALA A 160 9.49 0.16 8.95
CA ALA A 160 9.37 -0.28 7.56
C ALA A 160 10.51 0.23 6.68
N VAL A 161 10.88 1.52 6.80
CA VAL A 161 12.01 2.11 6.05
C VAL A 161 13.33 1.45 6.43
N ASN A 162 13.59 1.22 7.72
CA ASN A 162 14.83 0.61 8.19
C ASN A 162 14.98 -0.82 7.63
N TYR A 163 13.90 -1.60 7.62
CA TYR A 163 13.90 -2.90 6.95
C TYR A 163 14.16 -2.77 5.45
N LEU A 164 13.47 -1.85 4.75
CA LEU A 164 13.57 -1.74 3.30
C LEU A 164 14.96 -1.29 2.82
N LEU A 165 15.67 -0.47 3.60
CA LEU A 165 17.03 -0.01 3.30
C LEU A 165 18.12 -0.94 3.84
N ASN A 166 18.01 -1.34 5.11
CA ASN A 166 19.11 -1.98 5.84
C ASN A 166 18.82 -3.44 6.18
N ASN A 167 17.64 -3.97 5.85
CA ASN A 167 17.18 -5.31 6.19
C ASN A 167 17.15 -5.57 7.72
N ILE A 168 16.95 -4.51 8.51
CA ILE A 168 16.85 -4.55 9.97
C ILE A 168 15.37 -4.50 10.38
N ILE A 169 14.91 -5.47 11.17
CA ILE A 169 13.59 -5.42 11.81
C ILE A 169 13.76 -4.84 13.21
N ASN A 170 13.16 -3.69 13.44
CA ASN A 170 13.15 -2.95 14.71
C ASN A 170 11.72 -2.56 15.09
N ASP A 171 10.79 -3.50 14.94
CA ASP A 171 9.42 -3.36 15.42
C ASP A 171 9.43 -3.17 16.95
N ASN A 172 8.52 -2.36 17.49
CA ASN A 172 8.44 -2.22 18.95
C ASN A 172 7.80 -3.48 19.56
N ASP A 173 8.43 -4.00 20.62
CA ASP A 173 7.96 -5.14 21.42
C ASP A 173 6.72 -4.84 22.29
N ASP A 174 6.17 -3.62 22.20
CA ASP A 174 5.05 -3.17 23.03
C ASP A 174 3.70 -3.77 22.56
N ASN A 175 3.56 -5.10 22.48
CA ASN A 175 2.31 -5.91 22.44
C ASN A 175 1.11 -5.46 21.57
N TYR A 176 1.23 -4.42 20.75
CA TYR A 176 0.22 -3.98 19.81
C TYR A 176 0.60 -4.58 18.46
N ASP A 177 -0.14 -5.58 18.00
CA ASP A 177 -0.05 -6.23 16.65
C ASP A 177 0.00 -5.23 15.46
N ASN A 178 -0.22 -3.94 15.73
CA ASN A 178 -0.34 -2.89 14.74
C ASN A 178 0.95 -2.08 14.48
N ASP A 179 2.02 -2.26 15.27
CA ASP A 179 3.30 -1.51 15.17
C ASP A 179 4.44 -2.29 14.48
N SER A 180 4.12 -3.44 13.87
CA SER A 180 5.11 -4.30 13.23
C SER A 180 5.49 -3.84 11.80
N GLY A 181 5.83 -2.56 11.65
CA GLY A 181 6.09 -1.94 10.34
C GLY A 181 7.16 -2.65 9.52
N GLY A 182 8.28 -3.01 10.14
CA GLY A 182 9.38 -3.77 9.55
C GLY A 182 8.96 -5.19 9.16
N SER A 183 8.30 -5.93 10.06
CA SER A 183 7.82 -7.29 9.75
C SER A 183 6.75 -7.31 8.65
N ILE A 184 5.82 -6.35 8.63
CA ILE A 184 4.82 -6.23 7.57
C ILE A 184 5.53 -5.92 6.23
N ALA A 185 6.46 -4.96 6.22
CA ALA A 185 7.23 -4.62 5.01
C ALA A 185 8.01 -5.83 4.49
N LYS A 186 8.64 -6.61 5.39
CA LYS A 186 9.34 -7.86 5.06
C LYS A 186 8.41 -8.87 4.42
N ASN A 187 7.34 -9.25 5.11
CA ASN A 187 6.41 -10.26 4.61
C ASN A 187 5.87 -9.86 3.23
N TRP A 188 5.45 -8.60 3.07
CA TRP A 188 4.92 -8.11 1.81
C TRP A 188 5.96 -8.10 0.69
N LYS A 189 7.22 -7.71 0.98
CA LYS A 189 8.34 -7.74 0.01
C LYS A 189 8.68 -9.16 -0.43
N GLU A 190 8.74 -10.10 0.52
CA GLU A 190 9.03 -11.51 0.26
C GLU A 190 7.92 -12.14 -0.59
N LYS A 191 6.65 -11.96 -0.21
CA LYS A 191 5.49 -12.47 -0.95
C LYS A 191 5.37 -11.87 -2.34
N LEU A 192 5.57 -10.56 -2.48
CA LEU A 192 5.60 -9.92 -3.80
C LEU A 192 6.73 -10.51 -4.68
N THR A 193 7.90 -10.76 -4.10
CA THR A 193 9.02 -11.36 -4.82
C THR A 193 8.72 -12.79 -5.26
N GLU A 194 8.05 -13.59 -4.42
CA GLU A 194 7.55 -14.93 -4.78
C GLU A 194 6.56 -14.86 -5.94
N LEU A 195 5.52 -14.02 -5.85
CA LEU A 195 4.50 -13.87 -6.89
C LEU A 195 5.08 -13.45 -8.24
N ILE A 196 6.10 -12.61 -8.24
CA ILE A 196 6.82 -12.21 -9.47
C ILE A 196 7.60 -13.40 -10.04
N LYS A 197 8.32 -14.16 -9.21
CA LYS A 197 9.06 -15.36 -9.65
C LYS A 197 8.13 -16.42 -10.24
N GLU A 198 6.93 -16.55 -9.68
CA GLU A 198 5.88 -17.45 -10.15
C GLU A 198 5.11 -16.92 -11.37
N ASN A 199 5.45 -15.72 -11.87
CA ASN A 199 4.75 -15.05 -12.98
C ASN A 199 3.24 -14.84 -12.72
N ARG A 200 2.84 -14.76 -11.45
CA ARG A 200 1.48 -14.45 -10.99
C ARG A 200 1.22 -12.96 -10.89
N VAL A 201 2.28 -12.18 -10.79
CA VAL A 201 2.26 -10.70 -10.86
C VAL A 201 3.32 -10.28 -11.86
N LYS A 202 2.89 -9.63 -12.94
CA LYS A 202 3.79 -9.02 -13.90
C LYS A 202 3.94 -7.56 -13.52
N LEU A 203 5.06 -7.21 -12.92
CA LEU A 203 5.40 -5.80 -12.84
C LEU A 203 5.55 -5.29 -14.27
N ALA A 204 4.98 -4.12 -14.56
CA ALA A 204 5.37 -3.37 -15.75
C ALA A 204 6.84 -2.96 -15.54
N TYR A 205 7.76 -3.80 -15.99
CA TYR A 205 9.19 -3.55 -15.96
C TYR A 205 9.57 -2.54 -17.06
N PHE A 206 10.72 -1.92 -16.81
CA PHE A 206 11.32 -0.75 -17.45
C PHE A 206 11.35 -0.75 -18.97
#